data_AF-K2ECL2-F1
#
_entry.id   AF-K2ECL2-F1
#
_cell.length_a   1.000
_cell.length_b   1.000
_cell.length_c   1.000
_cell.angle_alpha   90.00
_cell.angle_beta   90.00
_cell.angle_gamma   90.00
#
_symmetry.space_group_name_H-M   'P 1'
#
loop_
_entity.id
_entity.type
_entity.pdbx_description
1 polymer ?
#
loop_
_entity_poly.entity_id
_entity_poly.type
_entity_poly.pdbx_seq_one_letter_code
_entity_poly.pdbx_strand_id
1 'polypeptide(L)'
;MSDVAPYCREVSKFRENTGYSFANNHVAKKIGRNYEYLLFINNDTLIEPDTIEIMLDYAKKLPRHSVLHPLSLKYEEPEIITSAGSLNILGPGVGYRFESA
;
A
#
# COMPACT_ATOMS: atom_id res chain seq x y z
N MET A 1 -15.65 -18.52 -13.90
CA MET A 1 -15.62 -17.09 -13.51
C MET A 1 -14.88 -17.05 -12.20
N SER A 2 -13.73 -16.36 -12.16
CA SER A 2 -12.62 -16.64 -11.25
C SER A 2 -12.97 -16.50 -9.76
N ASP A 3 -12.39 -17.39 -8.95
CA ASP A 3 -12.35 -17.44 -7.49
C ASP A 3 -11.73 -16.18 -6.86
N VAL A 4 -12.37 -15.03 -7.00
CA VAL A 4 -11.92 -13.77 -6.37
C VAL A 4 -13.02 -13.24 -5.46
N ALA A 5 -12.60 -12.64 -4.35
CA ALA A 5 -13.48 -12.10 -3.32
C ALA A 5 -14.59 -11.21 -3.91
N PRO A 6 -15.80 -11.19 -3.29
CA PRO A 6 -16.99 -10.55 -3.88
C PRO A 6 -16.86 -9.05 -4.17
N TYR A 7 -15.87 -8.38 -3.55
CA TYR A 7 -15.61 -6.95 -3.71
C TYR A 7 -14.45 -6.62 -4.65
N CYS A 8 -13.84 -7.63 -5.28
CA CYS A 8 -12.75 -7.44 -6.24
C CYS A 8 -13.29 -6.86 -7.56
N ARG A 9 -12.94 -5.63 -7.88
CA ARG A 9 -13.36 -4.96 -9.13
C ARG A 9 -12.52 -5.35 -10.34
N GLU A 10 -11.22 -5.57 -10.16
CA GLU A 10 -10.29 -5.83 -11.24
C GLU A 10 -9.13 -6.71 -10.75
N VAL A 11 -8.68 -7.63 -11.61
CA VAL A 11 -7.45 -8.39 -11.44
C VAL A 11 -6.51 -8.04 -12.60
N SER A 12 -5.38 -7.39 -12.30
CA SER A 12 -4.36 -7.11 -13.31
C SER A 12 -3.42 -8.31 -13.45
N LYS A 13 -3.29 -8.85 -14.67
CA LYS A 13 -2.40 -9.97 -14.99
C LYS A 13 -1.25 -9.50 -15.87
N PHE A 14 -0.03 -9.90 -15.51
CA PHE A 14 1.19 -9.62 -16.26
C PHE A 14 1.69 -10.89 -16.96
N ARG A 15 2.45 -10.74 -18.04
CA ARG A 15 2.99 -11.88 -18.81
C ARG A 15 4.12 -12.62 -18.07
N GLU A 16 4.77 -11.94 -17.15
CA GLU A 16 5.90 -12.44 -16.37
C GLU A 16 5.81 -11.93 -14.92
N ASN A 17 6.66 -12.45 -14.04
CA ASN A 17 6.78 -11.94 -12.67
C ASN A 17 7.47 -10.57 -12.69
N THR A 18 6.70 -9.52 -12.45
CA THR A 18 7.18 -8.13 -12.45
C THR A 18 7.62 -7.63 -11.07
N GLY A 19 7.52 -8.49 -10.03
CA GLY A 19 7.72 -8.10 -8.64
C GLY A 19 6.62 -7.17 -8.10
N TYR A 20 6.63 -6.95 -6.78
CA TYR A 20 5.57 -6.17 -6.11
C TYR A 20 5.59 -4.69 -6.50
N SER A 21 6.78 -4.10 -6.67
CA SER A 21 6.92 -2.66 -6.91
C SER A 21 6.31 -2.25 -8.24
N PHE A 22 6.57 -3.00 -9.31
CA PHE A 22 5.98 -2.72 -10.62
C PHE A 22 4.46 -2.85 -10.59
N ALA A 23 3.94 -3.96 -10.04
CA ALA A 23 2.51 -4.23 -9.97
C ALA A 23 1.76 -3.14 -9.17
N ASN A 24 2.27 -2.77 -7.99
CA ASN A 24 1.70 -1.71 -7.16
C ASN A 24 1.71 -0.36 -7.88
N ASN A 25 2.83 0.01 -8.51
CA ASN A 25 2.94 1.28 -9.24
C ASN A 25 2.03 1.33 -10.47
N HIS A 26 1.87 0.21 -11.19
CA HIS A 26 0.99 0.10 -12.34
C HIS A 26 -0.46 0.42 -11.96
N VAL A 27 -0.97 -0.24 -10.91
CA VAL A 27 -2.35 -0.03 -10.44
C VAL A 27 -2.51 1.36 -9.82
N ALA A 28 -1.58 1.80 -8.98
CA ALA A 28 -1.63 3.12 -8.35
C ALA A 28 -1.66 4.25 -9.39
N LYS A 29 -0.88 4.16 -10.47
CA LYS A 29 -0.92 5.14 -11.57
C LYS A 29 -2.28 5.14 -12.30
N LYS A 30 -2.90 3.97 -12.44
CA LYS A 30 -4.20 3.80 -13.11
C LYS A 30 -5.35 4.38 -12.28
N ILE A 31 -5.39 4.14 -10.97
CA ILE A 31 -6.56 4.47 -10.14
C ILE A 31 -6.33 5.61 -9.13
N GLY A 32 -5.08 5.98 -8.85
CA GLY A 32 -4.74 6.86 -7.72
C GLY A 32 -5.29 8.28 -7.81
N ARG A 33 -5.74 8.73 -8.99
CA ARG A 33 -6.43 10.01 -9.14
C ARG A 33 -7.91 9.96 -8.79
N ASN A 34 -8.47 8.77 -8.64
CA ASN A 34 -9.90 8.54 -8.40
C ASN A 34 -10.22 8.30 -6.90
N TYR A 35 -9.19 8.13 -6.07
CA TYR A 35 -9.32 7.84 -4.65
C TYR A 35 -8.44 8.79 -3.85
N GLU A 36 -8.94 9.22 -2.70
CA GLU A 36 -8.19 10.09 -1.78
C GLU A 36 -7.05 9.34 -1.07
N TYR A 37 -7.27 8.05 -0.80
CA TYR A 37 -6.31 7.17 -0.14
C TYR A 37 -6.11 5.90 -0.97
N LEU A 38 -4.87 5.39 -0.97
CA LEU A 38 -4.54 4.07 -1.47
C LEU A 38 -3.98 3.24 -0.32
N LEU A 39 -4.57 2.07 -0.09
CA LEU A 39 -4.06 1.07 0.84
C LEU A 39 -3.40 -0.05 0.04
N PHE A 40 -2.10 -0.24 0.26
CA PHE A 40 -1.36 -1.39 -0.26
C PHE A 40 -1.32 -2.47 0.82
N ILE A 41 -1.78 -3.66 0.47
CA ILE A 41 -1.86 -4.80 1.40
C ILE A 41 -1.46 -6.08 0.67
N ASN A 42 -0.80 -7.00 1.39
CA ASN A 42 -0.47 -8.30 0.85
C ASN A 42 -1.70 -9.22 0.89
N ASN A 43 -1.74 -10.21 0.01
CA ASN A 43 -2.87 -11.15 -0.08
C ASN A 43 -2.90 -12.19 1.06
N ASP A 44 -1.86 -12.23 1.89
CA ASP A 44 -1.67 -13.12 3.04
C ASP A 44 -1.78 -12.38 4.39
N THR A 45 -2.35 -11.17 4.38
CA THR A 45 -2.52 -10.35 5.58
C THR A 45 -3.94 -10.50 6.14
N LEU A 46 -4.05 -10.71 7.45
CA LEU A 46 -5.29 -10.51 8.19
C LEU A 46 -5.33 -9.08 8.74
N ILE A 47 -6.52 -8.48 8.75
CA ILE A 47 -6.76 -7.17 9.35
C ILE A 47 -7.93 -7.26 10.32
N GLU A 48 -7.87 -6.50 11.40
CA GLU A 48 -9.01 -6.33 12.29
C GLU A 48 -10.14 -5.57 11.59
N PRO A 49 -11.42 -5.88 11.87
CA PRO A 49 -12.56 -5.29 11.17
C PRO A 49 -12.59 -3.75 11.18
N ASP A 50 -12.06 -3.12 12.23
CA ASP A 50 -12.03 -1.68 12.45
C ASP A 50 -10.75 -0.99 11.94
N THR A 51 -9.77 -1.76 11.43
CA THR A 51 -8.45 -1.25 11.00
C THR A 51 -8.58 -0.07 10.03
N ILE A 52 -9.43 -0.20 9.01
CA ILE A 52 -9.58 0.81 7.97
C ILE A 52 -10.22 2.09 8.52
N GLU A 53 -11.24 1.96 9.37
CA GLU A 53 -11.93 3.10 9.97
C GLU A 53 -10.99 3.91 10.86
N ILE A 54 -10.24 3.22 11.72
CA ILE A 54 -9.22 3.84 12.60
C ILE A 54 -8.15 4.55 11.77
N MET A 55 -7.64 3.91 10.71
CA MET A 55 -6.64 4.51 9.84
C MET A 55 -7.16 5.78 9.14
N LEU A 56 -8.39 5.76 8.63
CA LEU A 56 -8.99 6.92 7.97
C LEU A 56 -9.19 8.09 8.94
N ASP A 57 -9.63 7.82 10.17
CA ASP A 57 -9.81 8.86 11.18
C ASP A 57 -8.49 9.47 11.65
N TYR A 58 -7.42 8.70 11.65
CA TYR A 58 -6.09 9.22 11.92
C TYR A 58 -5.52 10.00 10.73
N ALA A 59 -5.70 9.50 9.50
CA ALA A 59 -5.18 10.13 8.28
C ALA A 59 -5.70 11.57 8.10
N LYS A 60 -6.97 11.84 8.45
CA LYS A 60 -7.57 13.19 8.43
C LYS A 60 -6.86 14.23 9.31
N LYS A 61 -6.09 13.78 10.30
CA LYS A 61 -5.36 14.62 11.26
C LYS A 61 -3.91 14.88 10.83
N LEU A 62 -3.42 14.15 9.84
CA LEU A 62 -2.04 14.26 9.38
C LEU A 62 -1.86 15.40 8.37
N PRO A 63 -0.65 15.99 8.28
CA PRO A 63 -0.32 16.92 7.21
C PRO A 63 -0.55 16.30 5.83
N ARG A 64 -0.91 17.13 4.87
CA ARG A 64 -1.05 16.72 3.46
C ARG A 64 0.24 16.06 2.98
N HIS A 65 0.11 14.96 2.24
CA HIS A 65 1.23 14.12 1.73
C HIS A 65 1.95 13.26 2.78
N SER A 66 1.37 13.07 3.97
CA SER A 66 1.85 12.05 4.91
C SER A 66 1.54 10.64 4.42
N VAL A 67 2.36 9.68 4.84
CA VAL A 67 2.11 8.25 4.67
C VAL A 67 1.78 7.66 6.03
N LEU A 68 0.77 6.79 6.06
CA LEU A 68 0.33 6.07 7.26
C LEU A 68 0.46 4.56 7.01
N HIS A 69 0.83 3.83 8.06
CA HIS A 69 0.85 2.37 8.08
C HIS A 69 0.25 1.90 9.42
N PRO A 70 -0.59 0.85 9.44
CA PRO A 70 -1.08 0.30 10.70
C PRO A 70 0.05 -0.40 11.46
N LEU A 71 -0.19 -0.76 12.72
CA LEU A 71 0.72 -1.65 13.41
C LEU A 71 0.70 -3.03 12.73
N SER A 72 1.86 -3.55 12.36
CA SER A 72 2.00 -4.90 11.84
C SER A 72 2.42 -5.83 12.97
N LEU A 73 1.68 -6.92 13.13
CA LEU A 73 1.90 -7.95 14.15
C LEU A 73 2.39 -9.23 13.49
N LYS A 74 3.12 -10.06 14.23
CA LYS A 74 3.44 -11.42 13.76
C LYS A 74 2.15 -12.25 13.71
N TYR A 75 2.02 -13.08 12.69
CA TYR A 75 0.83 -13.92 12.48
C TYR A 75 0.62 -14.96 13.59
N GLU A 76 1.68 -15.67 13.99
CA GLU A 76 1.62 -16.72 15.02
C GLU A 76 1.69 -16.19 16.46
N GLU A 77 2.20 -14.97 16.64
CA GLU A 77 2.44 -14.31 17.94
C GLU A 77 1.88 -12.87 17.88
N PRO A 78 0.54 -12.68 17.83
CA PRO A 78 -0.09 -11.38 17.58
C PRO A 78 0.19 -10.33 18.68
N GLU A 79 0.67 -10.74 19.85
CA GLU A 79 1.17 -9.84 20.89
C GLU A 79 2.52 -9.19 20.56
N ILE A 80 3.19 -9.64 19.49
CA ILE A 80 4.50 -9.17 19.06
C ILE A 80 4.37 -8.34 17.77
N ILE A 81 4.87 -7.11 17.82
CA ILE A 81 4.97 -6.25 16.65
C ILE A 81 6.10 -6.73 15.72
N THR A 82 5.88 -6.67 14.42
CA THR A 82 6.89 -7.01 13.40
C THR A 82 8.04 -5.99 13.40
N SER A 83 7.72 -4.72 13.66
CA SER A 83 8.68 -3.61 13.76
C SER A 83 8.05 -2.41 14.47
N ALA A 84 8.86 -1.65 15.20
CA ALA A 84 8.48 -0.34 15.77
C ALA A 84 8.61 0.82 14.76
N GLY A 85 8.85 0.50 13.48
CA GLY A 85 9.10 1.46 12.42
C GLY A 85 10.59 1.60 12.10
N SER A 86 10.88 2.41 11.08
CA SER A 86 12.24 2.74 10.67
C SER A 86 12.33 4.23 10.35
N LEU A 87 13.45 4.86 10.73
CA LEU A 87 13.77 6.20 10.27
C LEU A 87 14.49 6.09 8.92
N ASN A 88 13.78 6.40 7.84
CA ASN A 88 14.36 6.49 6.51
C ASN A 88 14.74 7.95 6.24
N ILE A 89 16.03 8.27 6.37
CA ILE A 89 16.56 9.56 5.93
C ILE A 89 16.82 9.46 4.44
N LEU A 90 15.88 9.94 3.65
CA LEU A 90 16.11 10.19 2.23
C LEU A 90 17.04 11.40 2.13
N GLY A 91 18.33 11.14 1.90
CA GLY A 91 19.28 12.17 1.49
C GLY A 91 18.79 12.88 0.21
N PRO A 92 19.42 14.00 -0.20
CA PRO A 92 19.00 14.73 -1.39
C PRO A 92 19.15 13.84 -2.63
N GLY A 93 18.06 13.16 -3.02
CA GLY A 93 17.99 12.35 -4.22
C GLY A 93 17.69 13.25 -5.41
N VAL A 94 18.63 13.35 -6.35
CA VAL A 94 18.38 13.98 -7.64
C VAL A 94 17.73 12.96 -8.56
N GLY A 95 16.47 13.18 -8.93
CA GLY A 95 15.78 12.39 -9.94
C GLY A 95 15.99 12.98 -11.33
N TYR A 96 16.60 12.23 -12.25
CA TYR A 96 16.66 12.61 -13.65
C TYR A 96 15.46 12.04 -14.39
N ARG A 97 14.70 12.92 -15.05
CA ARG A 97 13.68 12.52 -16.02
C ARG A 97 14.29 12.69 -17.41
N PHE A 98 14.57 11.57 -18.08
CA PHE A 98 14.86 11.61 -19.50
C PHE A 98 13.53 11.73 -20.25
N GLU A 99 13.30 12.89 -20.86
CA GLU A 99 12.31 13.04 -21.91
C GLU A 99 13.02 12.78 -23.24
N SER A 100 12.63 11.72 -23.93
CA SER A 100 13.03 11.52 -25.32
C SER A 100 12.33 12.57 -26.18
N ALA A 101 13.12 13.35 -26.92
CA ALA A 101 12.67 14.32 -27.92
C ALA A 101 11.91 13.65 -29.08
#